data_AF-A0A5N5MK71-F1
#
_entry.id   AF-A0A5N5MK71-F1
#
_cell.length_a   1.000
_cell.length_b   1.000
_cell.length_c   1.000
_cell.angle_alpha   90.00
_cell.angle_beta   90.00
_cell.angle_gamma   90.00
#
_symmetry.space_group_name_H-M   'P 1'
#
loop_
_entity.id
_entity.type
_entity.pdbx_description
1 polymer ?
#
loop_
_entity_poly.entity_id
_entity_poly.type
_entity_poly.pdbx_seq_one_letter_code
_entity_poly.pdbx_strand_id
1 'polypeptide(L)'
;MWLLVVVVCFLVWAVGTYWYLFGKPSPFSVESVRPPGPLELDQKKRHKILKQGFRKEKVPENLDAIVIGSGIGGMTAAATLAKLGKRVLVLEQHDQAGGCCHTFTEKGFEFDVGLHYIGQLHENSLFKIVMDQITEGQLQFVELDKHIDTIVIGNGEKSRKYTIYSGKTEMEEHLKEQFPDDTKAVEEFFKIMKMSARKTHFLAALKLIPQWVALFLLKSGIANLCSSIFRLVGTNATAVADSLTSNKDLHIIFYYLFYGVPPKESSCVINALLLHHYKRGAYYPKGGASEIPFHITKVIQKFGGRVLVRAPVNRILVDNKGAAYGVTVKQDQEDVEVRAPVIISNCGVFSTFKKLLPSHIQSKPGQLFNH
;
A
#
# COMPACT_ATOMS: atom_id res chain seq x y z
N MET A 1 54.40 -5.25 10.60
CA MET A 1 53.71 -5.82 9.42
C MET A 1 52.22 -6.01 9.67
N TRP A 2 51.80 -6.77 10.68
CA TRP A 2 50.38 -7.00 11.01
C TRP A 2 49.57 -5.74 11.34
N LEU A 3 50.15 -4.79 12.08
CA LEU A 3 49.46 -3.52 12.40
C LEU A 3 49.10 -2.72 11.15
N LEU A 4 49.98 -2.72 10.14
CA LEU A 4 49.78 -2.03 8.87
C LEU A 4 48.64 -2.69 8.07
N VAL A 5 48.57 -4.02 8.08
CA VAL A 5 47.51 -4.79 7.41
C VAL A 5 46.15 -4.48 8.04
N VAL A 6 46.05 -4.46 9.37
CA VAL A 6 44.80 -4.13 10.08
C VAL A 6 44.34 -2.70 9.77
N VAL A 7 45.27 -1.74 9.77
CA VAL A 7 44.97 -0.33 9.44
C VAL A 7 44.47 -0.19 8.00
N VAL A 8 45.11 -0.86 7.04
CA VAL A 8 44.68 -0.84 5.64
C VAL A 8 43.33 -1.52 5.46
N CYS A 9 43.09 -2.68 6.08
CA CYS A 9 41.78 -3.33 6.04
C CYS A 9 40.68 -2.47 6.65
N PHE A 10 40.94 -1.80 7.78
CA PHE A 10 40.00 -0.87 8.39
C PHE A 10 39.73 0.34 7.50
N LEU A 11 40.76 0.92 6.87
CA LEU A 11 40.59 2.03 5.93
C LEU A 11 39.79 1.62 4.69
N VAL A 12 40.07 0.46 4.11
CA VAL A 12 39.30 -0.09 2.98
C VAL A 12 37.85 -0.35 3.39
N TRP A 13 37.63 -0.94 4.57
CA TRP A 13 36.29 -1.14 5.11
C TRP A 13 35.57 0.17 5.37
N ALA A 14 36.22 1.16 5.98
CA ALA A 14 35.64 2.46 6.31
C ALA A 14 35.32 3.27 5.06
N VAL A 15 36.24 3.33 4.08
CA VAL A 15 36.04 4.02 2.80
C VAL A 15 34.97 3.30 1.97
N GLY A 16 35.01 1.97 1.91
CA GLY A 16 34.00 1.16 1.24
C GLY A 16 32.62 1.35 1.87
N THR A 17 32.53 1.37 3.20
CA THR A 17 31.29 1.61 3.95
C THR A 17 30.80 3.05 3.75
N TYR A 18 31.70 4.04 3.77
CA TYR A 18 31.36 5.43 3.49
C TYR A 18 30.81 5.61 2.07
N TRP A 19 31.47 5.05 1.06
CA TRP A 19 30.98 5.11 -0.33
C TRP A 19 29.68 4.33 -0.53
N TYR A 20 29.53 3.20 0.14
CA TYR A 20 28.32 2.40 0.11
C TYR A 20 27.13 3.13 0.76
N LEU A 21 27.35 3.82 1.88
CA LEU A 21 26.29 4.52 2.62
C LEU A 21 26.03 5.94 2.10
N PHE A 22 27.05 6.65 1.62
CA PHE A 22 26.99 8.10 1.34
C PHE A 22 27.54 8.49 -0.04
N GLY A 23 28.24 7.59 -0.74
CA GLY A 23 28.95 7.92 -1.98
C GLY A 23 28.06 8.07 -3.22
N LYS A 24 26.80 7.63 -3.15
CA LYS A 24 25.80 7.90 -4.19
C LYS A 24 24.69 8.78 -3.60
N PRO A 25 24.38 9.94 -4.20
CA PRO A 25 23.21 10.71 -3.79
C PRO A 25 21.98 9.80 -3.89
N SER A 26 21.25 9.69 -2.78
CA SER A 26 20.04 8.87 -2.74
C SER A 26 19.06 9.42 -3.78
N PRO A 27 18.53 8.58 -4.69
CA PRO A 27 17.51 9.05 -5.62
C PRO A 27 16.20 9.40 -4.88
N PHE A 28 16.13 9.12 -3.56
CA PHE A 28 15.02 9.46 -2.69
C PHE A 28 15.28 10.68 -1.80
N SER A 29 16.21 11.56 -2.19
CA SER A 29 16.48 12.80 -1.47
C SER A 29 15.33 13.82 -1.64
N VAL A 30 15.32 14.86 -0.80
CA VAL A 30 14.40 16.00 -0.92
C VAL A 30 14.55 16.71 -2.28
N GLU A 31 15.76 16.72 -2.85
CA GLU A 31 16.04 17.32 -4.16
C GLU A 31 15.34 16.59 -5.32
N SER A 32 14.92 15.33 -5.11
CA SER A 32 14.14 14.58 -6.11
C SER A 32 12.65 14.96 -6.12
N VAL A 33 12.21 15.77 -5.15
CA VAL A 33 10.86 16.32 -5.06
C VAL A 33 10.89 17.75 -5.56
N ARG A 34 9.95 18.11 -6.43
CA ARG A 34 9.86 19.46 -7.01
C ARG A 34 8.45 20.02 -6.83
N PRO A 35 8.27 21.36 -6.89
CA PRO A 35 6.96 21.97 -6.80
C PRO A 35 5.99 21.35 -7.81
N PRO A 36 4.72 21.14 -7.42
CA PRO A 36 3.73 20.56 -8.32
C PRO A 36 3.49 21.48 -9.51
N GLY A 37 3.51 20.91 -10.71
CA GLY A 37 3.12 21.62 -11.93
C GLY A 37 1.61 21.82 -12.07
N PRO A 38 1.15 22.47 -13.16
CA PRO A 38 -0.27 22.58 -13.46
C PRO A 38 -0.90 21.20 -13.75
N LEU A 39 -2.19 21.06 -13.43
CA LEU A 39 -2.96 19.87 -13.76
C LEU A 39 -3.09 19.71 -15.28
N GLU A 40 -2.89 18.47 -15.75
CA GLU A 40 -3.10 18.13 -17.16
C GLU A 40 -4.54 17.66 -17.38
N LEU A 41 -5.38 18.57 -17.88
CA LEU A 41 -6.79 18.34 -18.16
C LEU A 41 -7.04 17.78 -19.58
N ASP A 42 -6.05 17.82 -20.47
CA ASP A 42 -6.20 17.26 -21.83
C ASP A 42 -6.18 15.72 -21.78
N GLN A 43 -7.35 15.14 -21.96
CA GLN A 43 -7.56 13.69 -21.95
C GLN A 43 -6.71 12.95 -23.00
N LYS A 44 -6.42 13.55 -24.15
CA LYS A 44 -5.55 12.90 -25.16
C LYS A 44 -4.12 12.77 -24.64
N LYS A 45 -3.61 13.77 -23.92
CA LYS A 45 -2.27 13.71 -23.31
C LYS A 45 -2.25 12.72 -22.14
N ARG A 46 -3.29 12.68 -21.32
CA ARG A 46 -3.44 11.69 -20.24
C ARG A 46 -3.45 10.26 -20.79
N HIS A 47 -4.25 10.00 -21.83
CA HIS A 47 -4.31 8.70 -22.49
C HIS A 47 -2.97 8.25 -23.07
N LYS A 48 -2.15 9.18 -23.59
CA LYS A 48 -0.79 8.85 -24.05
C LYS A 48 0.11 8.34 -22.93
N ILE A 49 -0.17 8.66 -21.67
CA ILE A 49 0.58 8.16 -20.51
C ILE A 49 -0.06 6.90 -19.95
N LEU A 50 -1.36 6.95 -19.65
CA LEU A 50 -2.06 5.92 -18.89
C LEU A 50 -2.54 4.72 -19.72
N LYS A 51 -2.69 4.87 -21.04
CA LYS A 51 -3.33 3.87 -21.92
C LYS A 51 -2.39 3.31 -23.00
N GLN A 52 -1.08 3.33 -22.75
CA GLN A 52 -0.09 2.79 -23.68
C GLN A 52 -0.23 1.26 -23.81
N GLY A 53 -0.87 0.80 -24.88
CA GLY A 53 -1.09 -0.63 -25.11
C GLY A 53 0.20 -1.40 -25.29
N PHE A 54 0.23 -2.61 -24.75
CA PHE A 54 1.29 -3.59 -24.95
C PHE A 54 1.45 -3.93 -26.42
N ARG A 55 2.72 -3.91 -26.84
CA ARG A 55 3.23 -4.48 -28.08
C ARG A 55 4.66 -4.90 -27.81
N LYS A 56 5.10 -6.02 -28.37
CA LYS A 56 6.45 -6.55 -28.15
C LYS A 56 7.55 -5.51 -28.44
N GLU A 57 7.37 -4.67 -29.44
CA GLU A 57 8.35 -3.65 -29.85
C GLU A 57 8.47 -2.50 -28.83
N LYS A 58 7.49 -2.33 -27.94
CA LYS A 58 7.52 -1.33 -26.86
C LYS A 58 8.16 -1.83 -25.58
N VAL A 59 8.47 -3.12 -25.51
CA VAL A 59 9.15 -3.72 -24.36
C VAL A 59 10.61 -3.26 -24.35
N PRO A 60 11.10 -2.64 -23.27
CA PRO A 60 12.51 -2.29 -23.15
C PRO A 60 13.40 -3.53 -23.22
N GLU A 61 14.55 -3.41 -23.87
CA GLU A 61 15.57 -4.45 -23.81
C GLU A 61 16.22 -4.53 -22.42
N ASN A 62 16.75 -5.71 -22.09
CA ASN A 62 17.55 -5.95 -20.88
C ASN A 62 16.84 -5.57 -19.56
N LEU A 63 15.59 -6.02 -19.40
CA LEU A 63 14.80 -5.77 -18.19
C LEU A 63 15.47 -6.33 -16.93
N ASP A 64 15.45 -5.53 -15.87
CA ASP A 64 15.82 -5.95 -14.52
C ASP A 64 14.62 -6.56 -13.78
N ALA A 65 13.41 -6.05 -14.02
CA ALA A 65 12.21 -6.54 -13.36
C ALA A 65 10.94 -6.40 -14.20
N ILE A 66 10.01 -7.33 -14.01
CA ILE A 66 8.64 -7.25 -14.51
C ILE A 66 7.69 -7.16 -13.32
N VAL A 67 6.76 -6.22 -13.35
CA VAL A 67 5.68 -6.06 -12.38
C VAL A 67 4.36 -6.44 -13.02
N ILE A 68 3.64 -7.39 -12.43
CA ILE A 68 2.34 -7.86 -12.90
C ILE A 68 1.24 -7.11 -12.17
N GLY A 69 0.55 -6.20 -12.87
CA GLY A 69 -0.54 -5.38 -12.36
C GLY A 69 -0.12 -3.97 -11.94
N SER A 70 -0.85 -2.96 -12.43
CA SER A 70 -0.57 -1.52 -12.20
C SER A 70 -1.28 -0.91 -10.98
N GLY A 71 -1.72 -1.73 -10.03
CA GLY A 71 -2.18 -1.22 -8.73
C GLY A 71 -1.07 -0.48 -7.98
N ILE A 72 -1.45 0.33 -6.98
CA ILE A 72 -0.54 1.26 -6.28
C ILE A 72 0.72 0.58 -5.70
N GLY A 73 0.60 -0.65 -5.18
CA GLY A 73 1.74 -1.42 -4.66
C GLY A 73 2.78 -1.74 -5.74
N GLY A 74 2.33 -2.26 -6.88
CA GLY A 74 3.20 -2.55 -8.03
C GLY A 74 3.81 -1.30 -8.65
N MET A 75 3.02 -0.23 -8.79
CA MET A 75 3.51 1.05 -9.29
C MET A 75 4.54 1.70 -8.35
N THR A 76 4.35 1.59 -7.04
CA THR A 76 5.32 2.03 -6.03
C THR A 76 6.64 1.27 -6.15
N ALA A 77 6.57 -0.07 -6.26
CA ALA A 77 7.75 -0.90 -6.46
C ALA A 77 8.47 -0.56 -7.77
N ALA A 78 7.72 -0.39 -8.87
CA ALA A 78 8.26 -0.03 -10.17
C ALA A 78 8.95 1.34 -10.18
N ALA A 79 8.32 2.37 -9.61
CA ALA A 79 8.91 3.70 -9.53
C ALA A 79 10.17 3.73 -8.66
N THR A 80 10.15 3.00 -7.53
CA THR A 80 11.31 2.87 -6.64
C THR A 80 12.50 2.21 -7.36
N LEU A 81 12.25 1.08 -8.04
CA LEU A 81 13.28 0.38 -8.82
C LEU A 81 13.78 1.23 -9.99
N ALA A 82 12.89 1.91 -10.71
CA ALA A 82 13.25 2.78 -11.81
C ALA A 82 14.15 3.94 -11.33
N LYS A 83 13.81 4.60 -10.22
CA LYS A 83 14.64 5.64 -9.58
C LYS A 83 16.02 5.11 -9.14
N LEU A 84 16.14 3.81 -8.84
CA LEU A 84 17.41 3.12 -8.57
C LEU A 84 18.16 2.70 -9.85
N GLY A 85 17.72 3.13 -11.03
CA GLY A 85 18.35 2.86 -12.32
C GLY A 85 18.00 1.49 -12.90
N LYS A 86 16.97 0.80 -12.39
CA LYS A 86 16.52 -0.49 -12.91
C LYS A 86 15.54 -0.30 -14.07
N ARG A 87 15.69 -1.10 -15.12
CA ARG A 87 14.73 -1.16 -16.23
C ARG A 87 13.56 -2.04 -15.83
N VAL A 88 12.43 -1.41 -15.55
CA VAL A 88 11.20 -2.08 -15.09
C VAL A 88 10.10 -2.01 -16.13
N LEU A 89 9.43 -3.12 -16.35
CA LEU A 89 8.20 -3.20 -17.14
C LEU A 89 7.01 -3.52 -16.24
N VAL A 90 6.00 -2.65 -16.22
CA VAL A 90 4.71 -2.90 -15.58
C VAL A 90 3.71 -3.36 -16.64
N LEU A 91 3.05 -4.49 -16.40
CA LEU A 91 2.05 -5.09 -17.29
C LEU A 91 0.67 -5.02 -16.62
N GLU A 92 -0.26 -4.31 -17.26
CA GLU A 92 -1.64 -4.14 -16.80
C GLU A 92 -2.61 -4.83 -17.75
N GLN A 93 -3.52 -5.64 -17.21
CA GLN A 93 -4.49 -6.38 -18.03
C GLN A 93 -5.58 -5.47 -18.62
N HIS A 94 -6.00 -4.44 -17.88
CA HIS A 94 -7.05 -3.51 -18.31
C HIS A 94 -6.53 -2.48 -19.31
N ASP A 95 -7.39 -1.61 -19.82
CA ASP A 95 -7.07 -0.60 -20.84
C ASP A 95 -6.44 0.69 -20.30
N GLN A 96 -6.34 0.81 -18.97
CA GLN A 96 -5.78 1.95 -18.25
C GLN A 96 -4.99 1.48 -17.03
N ALA A 97 -3.87 2.14 -16.76
CA ALA A 97 -3.08 1.91 -15.56
C ALA A 97 -3.74 2.50 -14.29
N GLY A 98 -3.62 1.81 -13.15
CA GLY A 98 -3.95 2.34 -11.83
C GLY A 98 -4.64 1.41 -10.85
N GLY A 99 -5.11 0.23 -11.26
CA GLY A 99 -5.87 -0.68 -10.39
C GLY A 99 -7.07 0.03 -9.75
N CYS A 100 -7.17 0.04 -8.41
CA CYS A 100 -8.25 0.74 -7.69
C CYS A 100 -8.24 2.27 -7.84
N CYS A 101 -7.18 2.86 -8.41
CA CYS A 101 -7.09 4.28 -8.76
C CYS A 101 -7.45 4.54 -10.24
N HIS A 102 -8.03 3.57 -10.95
CA HIS A 102 -8.58 3.74 -12.28
C HIS A 102 -9.89 4.56 -12.22
N THR A 103 -10.13 5.36 -13.24
CA THR A 103 -11.36 6.10 -13.52
C THR A 103 -12.00 5.66 -14.84
N PHE A 104 -13.32 5.75 -14.96
CA PHE A 104 -14.00 5.64 -16.25
C PHE A 104 -14.87 6.86 -16.50
N THR A 105 -15.13 7.17 -17.77
CA THR A 105 -16.00 8.29 -18.17
C THR A 105 -17.29 7.74 -18.73
N GLU A 106 -18.41 8.19 -18.19
CA GLU A 106 -19.76 7.86 -18.67
C GLU A 106 -20.55 9.16 -18.79
N LYS A 107 -21.13 9.41 -19.98
CA LYS A 107 -21.96 10.61 -20.28
C LYS A 107 -21.31 11.95 -19.89
N GLY A 108 -19.99 12.06 -20.04
CA GLY A 108 -19.24 13.27 -19.72
C GLY A 108 -18.84 13.44 -18.26
N PHE A 109 -19.20 12.49 -17.38
CA PHE A 109 -18.78 12.46 -15.98
C PHE A 109 -17.69 11.41 -15.79
N GLU A 110 -16.64 11.76 -15.03
CA GLU A 110 -15.60 10.81 -14.62
C GLU A 110 -15.94 10.22 -13.25
N PHE A 111 -15.79 8.91 -13.13
CA PHE A 111 -16.07 8.14 -11.92
C PHE A 111 -14.83 7.38 -11.49
N ASP A 112 -14.45 7.53 -10.22
CA ASP A 112 -13.41 6.74 -9.59
C ASP A 112 -13.94 5.34 -9.24
N VAL A 113 -13.12 4.30 -9.45
CA VAL A 113 -13.55 2.91 -9.25
C VAL A 113 -13.44 2.45 -7.80
N GLY A 114 -12.50 3.01 -7.02
CA GLY A 114 -12.28 2.52 -5.65
C GLY A 114 -11.66 3.50 -4.66
N LEU A 115 -10.98 4.55 -5.11
CA LEU A 115 -10.45 5.55 -4.20
C LEU A 115 -11.57 6.44 -3.65
N HIS A 116 -11.69 6.54 -2.33
CA HIS A 116 -12.66 7.41 -1.66
C HIS A 116 -11.98 8.64 -1.08
N TYR A 117 -10.99 8.44 -0.21
CA TYR A 117 -10.10 9.47 0.33
C TYR A 117 -8.91 8.81 1.05
N ILE A 118 -7.84 9.57 1.26
CA ILE A 118 -6.56 9.10 1.80
C ILE A 118 -6.25 9.87 3.08
N GLY A 119 -5.90 9.17 4.15
CA GLY A 119 -5.43 9.76 5.39
C GLY A 119 -3.91 9.88 5.44
N GLN A 120 -3.40 10.43 6.55
CA GLN A 120 -1.95 10.57 6.78
C GLN A 120 -1.18 11.31 5.67
N LEU A 121 -1.75 12.34 5.05
CA LEU A 121 -1.05 13.20 4.08
C LEU A 121 -0.66 14.58 4.62
N HIS A 122 -0.86 14.80 5.93
CA HIS A 122 -0.33 15.99 6.62
C HIS A 122 1.19 16.07 6.51
N GLU A 123 1.73 17.27 6.75
CA GLU A 123 3.15 17.57 6.64
C GLU A 123 4.03 16.59 7.43
N ASN A 124 5.14 16.15 6.82
CA ASN A 124 6.15 15.24 7.39
C ASN A 124 5.63 13.84 7.76
N SER A 125 4.44 13.45 7.33
CA SER A 125 3.96 12.08 7.46
C SER A 125 4.72 11.13 6.53
N LEU A 126 4.92 9.88 6.96
CA LEU A 126 5.57 8.85 6.16
C LEU A 126 4.86 8.64 4.82
N PHE A 127 3.52 8.67 4.82
CA PHE A 127 2.75 8.44 3.61
C PHE A 127 2.90 9.59 2.59
N LYS A 128 2.91 10.85 3.05
CA LYS A 128 3.22 12.01 2.20
C LYS A 128 4.63 11.92 1.61
N ILE A 129 5.63 11.57 2.43
CA ILE A 129 7.01 11.39 1.96
C ILE A 129 7.07 10.33 0.88
N VAL A 130 6.50 9.14 1.11
CA VAL A 130 6.50 8.05 0.12
C VAL A 130 5.81 8.47 -1.17
N MET A 131 4.63 9.11 -1.08
CA MET A 131 3.89 9.61 -2.25
C MET A 131 4.69 10.64 -3.04
N ASP A 132 5.31 11.60 -2.36
CA ASP A 132 6.16 12.61 -3.00
C ASP A 132 7.35 11.95 -3.69
N GLN A 133 7.95 10.94 -3.07
CA GLN A 133 9.11 10.26 -3.64
C GLN A 133 8.79 9.45 -4.90
N ILE A 134 7.62 8.84 -5.00
CA ILE A 134 7.19 8.07 -6.19
C ILE A 134 6.51 8.92 -7.26
N THR A 135 6.18 10.18 -6.95
CA THR A 135 5.56 11.13 -7.89
C THR A 135 6.42 12.37 -8.18
N GLU A 136 7.61 12.47 -7.59
CA GLU A 136 8.45 13.69 -7.59
C GLU A 136 7.70 14.93 -7.07
N GLY A 137 6.83 14.77 -6.07
CA GLY A 137 6.03 15.84 -5.46
C GLY A 137 4.93 16.41 -6.36
N GLN A 138 4.62 15.76 -7.48
CA GLN A 138 3.67 16.29 -8.45
C GLN A 138 2.20 16.07 -8.05
N LEU A 139 1.93 15.14 -7.15
CA LEU A 139 0.57 14.84 -6.72
C LEU A 139 0.07 15.90 -5.73
N GLN A 140 -0.96 16.63 -6.13
CA GLN A 140 -1.62 17.62 -5.28
C GLN A 140 -2.84 17.00 -4.58
N PHE A 141 -3.04 17.37 -3.33
CA PHE A 141 -4.17 16.91 -2.52
C PHE A 141 -4.97 18.10 -2.00
N VAL A 142 -6.29 17.91 -1.93
CA VAL A 142 -7.23 18.78 -1.24
C VAL A 142 -7.57 18.11 0.09
N GLU A 143 -7.37 18.82 1.20
CA GLU A 143 -7.87 18.37 2.49
C GLU A 143 -9.39 18.53 2.52
N LEU A 144 -10.10 17.48 2.92
CA LEU A 144 -11.54 17.51 3.12
C LEU A 144 -11.88 18.31 4.38
N ASP A 145 -13.15 18.70 4.51
CA ASP A 145 -13.65 19.38 5.70
C ASP A 145 -13.44 18.54 6.97
N LYS A 146 -13.48 19.20 8.14
CA LYS A 146 -13.32 18.50 9.42
C LYS A 146 -14.33 17.38 9.59
N HIS A 147 -15.57 17.55 9.12
CA HIS A 147 -16.57 16.48 9.06
C HIS A 147 -16.26 15.55 7.87
N ILE A 148 -15.77 14.33 8.16
CA ILE A 148 -15.31 13.40 7.13
C ILE A 148 -16.37 12.37 6.73
N ASP A 149 -17.16 11.85 7.67
CA ASP A 149 -18.18 10.84 7.40
C ASP A 149 -19.44 11.05 8.27
N THR A 150 -20.59 10.66 7.72
CA THR A 150 -21.84 10.49 8.47
C THR A 150 -22.26 9.02 8.44
N ILE A 151 -22.41 8.39 9.60
CA ILE A 151 -22.96 7.06 9.77
C ILE A 151 -24.44 7.19 10.08
N VAL A 152 -25.29 6.56 9.25
CA VAL A 152 -26.74 6.51 9.44
C VAL A 152 -27.14 5.08 9.79
N ILE A 153 -27.73 4.89 10.97
CA ILE A 153 -28.13 3.57 11.49
C ILE A 153 -29.66 3.49 11.58
N GLY A 154 -30.24 2.47 10.96
CA GLY A 154 -31.69 2.27 10.88
C GLY A 154 -32.33 2.92 9.65
N ASN A 155 -33.65 2.82 9.54
CA ASN A 155 -34.42 3.24 8.35
C ASN A 155 -35.49 4.27 8.71
N GLY A 156 -35.74 5.22 7.79
CA GLY A 156 -36.82 6.21 7.90
C GLY A 156 -36.67 7.14 9.10
N GLU A 157 -37.79 7.45 9.76
CA GLU A 157 -37.86 8.35 10.92
C GLU A 157 -37.11 7.84 12.15
N LYS A 158 -36.80 6.54 12.22
CA LYS A 158 -36.02 5.93 13.32
C LYS A 158 -34.51 5.91 13.05
N SER A 159 -34.06 6.58 11.98
CA SER A 159 -32.64 6.67 11.66
C SER A 159 -31.90 7.51 12.69
N ARG A 160 -30.78 6.98 13.17
CA ARG A 160 -29.85 7.69 14.06
C ARG A 160 -28.63 8.08 13.24
N LYS A 161 -28.17 9.31 13.41
CA LYS A 161 -27.07 9.87 12.62
C LYS A 161 -25.91 10.20 13.56
N TYR A 162 -24.74 9.69 13.22
CA TYR A 162 -23.49 9.97 13.91
C TYR A 162 -22.51 10.56 12.91
N THR A 163 -21.74 11.55 13.33
CA THR A 163 -20.79 12.24 12.47
C THR A 163 -19.38 12.02 12.98
N ILE A 164 -18.44 11.81 12.06
CA ILE A 164 -17.03 11.59 12.34
C ILE A 164 -16.27 12.84 11.94
N TYR A 165 -15.52 13.39 12.88
CA TYR A 165 -14.70 14.55 12.67
C TYR A 165 -13.22 14.14 12.64
N SER A 166 -12.43 14.73 11.75
CA SER A 166 -10.98 14.64 11.80
C SER A 166 -10.42 15.62 12.82
N GLY A 167 -9.30 15.27 13.45
CA GLY A 167 -8.71 16.09 14.50
C GLY A 167 -7.82 15.31 15.47
N LYS A 168 -6.84 16.00 16.05
CA LYS A 168 -5.95 15.38 17.04
C LYS A 168 -6.68 15.12 18.35
N THR A 169 -7.63 15.95 18.71
CA THR A 169 -8.48 15.78 19.89
C THR A 169 -9.95 15.78 19.51
N GLU A 170 -10.29 16.53 18.45
CA GLU A 170 -11.67 16.81 18.06
C GLU A 170 -12.47 15.55 17.71
N MET A 171 -11.85 14.53 17.10
CA MET A 171 -12.52 13.26 16.83
C MET A 171 -12.97 12.57 18.13
N GLU A 172 -12.13 12.59 19.16
CA GLU A 172 -12.41 11.94 20.44
C GLU A 172 -13.48 12.72 21.23
N GLU A 173 -13.30 14.05 21.31
CA GLU A 173 -14.19 14.97 21.99
C GLU A 173 -15.60 14.92 21.38
N HIS A 174 -15.69 14.97 20.04
CA HIS A 174 -16.96 14.90 19.32
C HIS A 174 -17.67 13.54 19.47
N LEU A 175 -16.92 12.44 19.59
CA LEU A 175 -17.53 11.14 19.89
C LEU A 175 -18.02 11.04 21.34
N LYS A 176 -17.31 11.65 22.30
CA LYS A 176 -17.79 11.74 23.68
C LYS A 176 -19.09 12.54 23.80
N GLU A 177 -19.23 13.62 23.02
CA GLU A 177 -20.45 14.42 22.95
C GLU A 177 -21.64 13.62 22.39
N GLN A 178 -21.41 12.80 21.37
CA GLN A 178 -22.44 11.95 20.76
C GLN A 178 -22.80 10.71 21.60
N PHE A 179 -21.93 10.31 22.53
CA PHE A 179 -22.09 9.14 23.39
C PHE A 179 -21.77 9.48 24.87
N PRO A 180 -22.56 10.35 25.52
CA PRO A 180 -22.26 10.84 26.86
C PRO A 180 -22.23 9.75 27.93
N ASP A 181 -23.01 8.69 27.77
CA ASP A 181 -23.05 7.56 28.70
C ASP A 181 -21.89 6.55 28.50
N ASP A 182 -21.18 6.63 27.37
CA ASP A 182 -20.12 5.69 26.97
C ASP A 182 -18.74 6.38 26.80
N THR A 183 -18.55 7.54 27.41
CA THR A 183 -17.30 8.33 27.29
C THR A 183 -16.04 7.53 27.63
N LYS A 184 -16.09 6.69 28.68
CA LYS A 184 -14.98 5.78 29.05
C LYS A 184 -14.66 4.77 27.96
N ALA A 185 -15.67 4.24 27.26
CA ALA A 185 -15.47 3.30 26.16
C ALA A 185 -14.76 3.98 24.98
N VAL A 186 -15.15 5.22 24.67
CA VAL A 186 -14.48 6.06 23.66
C VAL A 186 -13.01 6.29 24.04
N GLU A 187 -12.73 6.67 25.29
CA GLU A 187 -11.35 6.89 25.76
C GLU A 187 -10.47 5.65 25.62
N GLU A 188 -10.96 4.50 26.05
CA GLU A 188 -10.22 3.24 25.96
C GLU A 188 -10.00 2.82 24.51
N PHE A 189 -10.98 3.01 23.63
CA PHE A 189 -10.79 2.78 22.20
C PHE A 189 -9.72 3.70 21.61
N PHE A 190 -9.69 4.98 21.96
CA PHE A 190 -8.66 5.91 21.51
C PHE A 190 -7.27 5.58 22.08
N LYS A 191 -7.18 5.05 23.30
CA LYS A 191 -5.93 4.49 23.86
C LYS A 191 -5.45 3.29 23.04
N ILE A 192 -6.34 2.36 22.67
CA ILE A 192 -6.02 1.23 21.79
C ILE A 192 -5.55 1.72 20.42
N MET A 193 -6.22 2.71 19.85
CA MET A 193 -5.86 3.32 18.58
C MET A 193 -4.45 3.93 18.61
N LYS A 194 -4.16 4.74 19.63
CA LYS A 194 -2.84 5.38 19.83
C LYS A 194 -1.73 4.36 20.09
N MET A 195 -2.02 3.33 20.88
CA MET A 195 -1.11 2.21 21.17
C MET A 195 -0.79 1.46 19.88
N SER A 196 -1.81 1.13 19.08
CA SER A 196 -1.68 0.42 17.81
C SER A 196 -0.75 1.19 16.88
N ALA A 197 -1.04 2.47 16.63
CA ALA A 197 -0.24 3.32 15.75
C ALA A 197 1.24 3.45 16.19
N ARG A 198 1.50 3.56 17.50
CA ARG A 198 2.87 3.71 18.03
C ARG A 198 3.65 2.41 18.02
N LYS A 199 2.99 1.27 18.14
CA LYS A 199 3.63 -0.03 18.37
C LYS A 199 3.63 -0.95 17.15
N THR A 200 3.07 -0.53 16.00
CA THR A 200 3.10 -1.31 14.75
C THR A 200 4.50 -1.77 14.33
N HIS A 201 5.56 -0.99 14.63
CA HIS A 201 6.94 -1.37 14.31
C HIS A 201 7.39 -2.67 14.99
N PHE A 202 6.81 -3.06 16.13
CA PHE A 202 7.07 -4.36 16.74
C PHE A 202 6.60 -5.53 15.87
N LEU A 203 5.47 -5.36 15.17
CA LEU A 203 4.96 -6.36 14.22
C LEU A 203 5.89 -6.46 12.98
N ALA A 204 6.44 -5.32 12.55
CA ALA A 204 7.42 -5.30 11.47
C ALA A 204 8.75 -5.98 11.88
N ALA A 205 9.20 -5.76 13.12
CA ALA A 205 10.42 -6.36 13.64
C ALA A 205 10.37 -7.91 13.67
N LEU A 206 9.20 -8.50 13.91
CA LEU A 206 9.02 -9.96 13.83
C LEU A 206 9.32 -10.52 12.42
N LYS A 207 9.17 -9.71 11.37
CA LYS A 207 9.50 -10.12 10.00
C LYS A 207 11.00 -10.07 9.69
N LEU A 208 11.82 -9.50 10.57
CA LEU A 208 13.26 -9.38 10.41
C LEU A 208 14.04 -10.53 11.06
N ILE A 209 13.39 -11.31 11.92
CA ILE A 209 13.99 -12.46 12.62
C ILE A 209 13.59 -13.77 11.94
N PRO A 210 14.31 -14.89 12.17
CA PRO A 210 13.93 -16.18 11.62
C PRO A 210 12.50 -16.57 12.03
N GLN A 211 11.72 -17.08 11.08
CA GLN A 211 10.29 -17.37 11.26
C GLN A 211 10.01 -18.25 12.48
N TRP A 212 10.84 -19.28 12.72
CA TRP A 212 10.67 -20.17 13.87
C TRP A 212 10.83 -19.43 15.21
N VAL A 213 11.72 -18.43 15.30
CA VAL A 213 11.89 -17.59 16.49
C VAL A 213 10.66 -16.71 16.69
N ALA A 214 10.19 -16.06 15.63
CA ALA A 214 8.98 -15.23 15.70
C ALA A 214 7.76 -16.05 16.17
N LEU A 215 7.57 -17.25 15.61
CA LEU A 215 6.50 -18.16 16.02
C LEU A 215 6.66 -18.61 17.48
N PHE A 216 7.87 -18.94 17.92
CA PHE A 216 8.13 -19.28 19.31
C PHE A 216 7.77 -18.13 20.26
N LEU A 217 8.20 -16.90 19.97
CA LEU A 217 7.89 -15.72 20.80
C LEU A 217 6.39 -15.43 20.89
N LEU A 218 5.67 -15.64 19.78
CA LEU A 218 4.21 -15.47 19.74
C LEU A 218 3.48 -16.59 20.48
N LYS A 219 3.81 -17.87 20.20
CA LYS A 219 3.13 -19.04 20.77
C LYS A 219 3.42 -19.20 22.28
N SER A 220 4.62 -18.83 22.74
CA SER A 220 4.98 -18.85 24.17
C SER A 220 4.37 -17.69 24.97
N GLY A 221 3.83 -16.67 24.30
CA GLY A 221 3.33 -15.45 24.93
C GLY A 221 4.42 -14.48 25.40
N ILE A 222 5.70 -14.79 25.21
CA ILE A 222 6.82 -13.89 25.56
C ILE A 222 6.68 -12.53 24.85
N ALA A 223 6.22 -12.54 23.59
CA ALA A 223 5.99 -11.31 22.85
C ALA A 223 5.00 -10.37 23.57
N ASN A 224 3.98 -10.91 24.25
CA ASN A 224 2.99 -10.12 24.97
C ASN A 224 3.57 -9.36 26.17
N LEU A 225 4.69 -9.86 26.74
CA LEU A 225 5.42 -9.16 27.80
C LEU A 225 6.11 -7.89 27.28
N CYS A 226 6.55 -7.91 26.03
CA CYS A 226 7.19 -6.76 25.39
C CYS A 226 6.17 -5.68 24.99
N SER A 227 4.97 -6.08 24.57
CA SER A 227 3.91 -5.15 24.16
C SER A 227 2.56 -5.83 24.09
N SER A 228 1.50 -5.13 24.53
CA SER A 228 0.12 -5.60 24.42
C SER A 228 -0.38 -5.71 22.97
N ILE A 229 0.32 -5.11 21.99
CA ILE A 229 -0.06 -5.17 20.58
C ILE A 229 -0.10 -6.61 20.04
N PHE A 230 0.77 -7.50 20.52
CA PHE A 230 0.83 -8.89 20.06
C PHE A 230 -0.40 -9.70 20.48
N ARG A 231 -1.00 -9.37 21.63
CA ARG A 231 -2.28 -9.94 22.06
C ARG A 231 -3.45 -9.32 21.29
N LEU A 232 -3.45 -7.99 21.17
CA LEU A 232 -4.54 -7.25 20.54
C LEU A 232 -4.67 -7.54 19.05
N VAL A 233 -3.56 -7.78 18.34
CA VAL A 233 -3.62 -8.10 16.90
C VAL A 233 -4.36 -9.41 16.62
N GLY A 234 -4.29 -10.38 17.53
CA GLY A 234 -5.04 -11.64 17.46
C GLY A 234 -6.46 -11.59 18.04
N THR A 235 -6.87 -10.46 18.64
CA THR A 235 -8.21 -10.31 19.21
C THR A 235 -9.16 -9.73 18.17
N ASN A 236 -10.31 -10.36 17.98
CA ASN A 236 -11.29 -9.87 17.02
C ASN A 236 -11.94 -8.55 17.49
N ALA A 237 -12.37 -7.72 16.55
CA ALA A 237 -12.87 -6.37 16.82
C ALA A 237 -14.16 -6.39 17.64
N THR A 238 -15.05 -7.36 17.40
CA THR A 238 -16.29 -7.53 18.19
C THR A 238 -16.02 -7.78 19.66
N ALA A 239 -15.10 -8.70 20.00
CA ALA A 239 -14.76 -9.02 21.38
C ALA A 239 -14.18 -7.82 22.14
N VAL A 240 -13.37 -6.99 21.47
CA VAL A 240 -12.89 -5.75 22.09
C VAL A 240 -14.06 -4.76 22.28
N ALA A 241 -14.88 -4.52 21.27
CA ALA A 241 -16.00 -3.59 21.37
C ALA A 241 -16.99 -3.98 22.49
N ASP A 242 -17.36 -5.27 22.59
CA ASP A 242 -18.21 -5.81 23.65
C ASP A 242 -17.60 -5.65 25.05
N SER A 243 -16.26 -5.64 25.17
CA SER A 243 -15.58 -5.39 26.45
C SER A 243 -15.56 -3.90 26.86
N LEU A 244 -15.77 -2.99 25.90
CA LEU A 244 -15.74 -1.55 26.15
C LEU A 244 -17.12 -0.97 26.46
N THR A 245 -18.17 -1.46 25.81
CA THR A 245 -19.54 -0.95 25.96
C THR A 245 -20.58 -1.98 25.52
N SER A 246 -21.81 -1.87 26.02
CA SER A 246 -22.98 -2.59 25.49
C SER A 246 -23.71 -1.84 24.35
N ASN A 247 -23.32 -0.60 24.07
CA ASN A 247 -23.95 0.25 23.07
C ASN A 247 -23.60 -0.19 21.63
N LYS A 248 -24.61 -0.72 20.92
CA LYS A 248 -24.44 -1.29 19.58
C LYS A 248 -24.20 -0.25 18.49
N ASP A 249 -24.63 0.99 18.68
CA ASP A 249 -24.31 2.06 17.73
C ASP A 249 -22.84 2.46 17.87
N LEU A 250 -22.32 2.56 19.10
CA LEU A 250 -20.89 2.84 19.31
C LEU A 250 -20.01 1.69 18.81
N HIS A 251 -20.47 0.43 18.90
CA HIS A 251 -19.80 -0.69 18.24
C HIS A 251 -19.64 -0.45 16.74
N ILE A 252 -20.72 -0.06 16.05
CA ILE A 252 -20.69 0.26 14.62
C ILE A 252 -19.64 1.35 14.33
N ILE A 253 -19.56 2.40 15.16
CA ILE A 253 -18.56 3.46 14.99
C ILE A 253 -17.12 2.93 15.12
N PHE A 254 -16.83 1.96 16.00
CA PHE A 254 -15.46 1.43 16.15
C PHE A 254 -14.95 0.63 14.94
N TYR A 255 -15.83 0.16 14.06
CA TYR A 255 -15.45 -0.69 12.92
C TYR A 255 -16.20 -0.37 11.61
N TYR A 256 -16.75 0.84 11.44
CA TYR A 256 -17.51 1.20 10.23
C TYR A 256 -16.66 1.21 8.96
N LEU A 257 -15.34 1.41 9.09
CA LEU A 257 -14.40 1.34 7.98
C LEU A 257 -14.21 -0.11 7.53
N PHE A 258 -14.91 -0.47 6.46
CA PHE A 258 -14.97 -1.84 5.95
C PHE A 258 -13.82 -2.16 4.98
N TYR A 259 -13.19 -3.31 5.17
CA TYR A 259 -12.13 -3.83 4.32
C TYR A 259 -12.38 -5.28 3.87
N GLY A 260 -13.65 -5.66 3.74
CA GLY A 260 -14.04 -6.96 3.19
C GLY A 260 -14.20 -8.09 4.20
N VAL A 261 -14.10 -7.82 5.51
CA VAL A 261 -14.17 -8.84 6.57
C VAL A 261 -15.08 -8.37 7.71
N PRO A 262 -16.05 -9.19 8.18
CA PRO A 262 -16.89 -8.85 9.32
C PRO A 262 -16.08 -8.61 10.61
N PRO A 263 -16.53 -7.74 11.53
CA PRO A 263 -15.80 -7.42 12.78
C PRO A 263 -15.42 -8.63 13.65
N LYS A 264 -16.20 -9.71 13.60
CA LYS A 264 -15.94 -10.96 14.35
C LYS A 264 -14.75 -11.76 13.81
N GLU A 265 -14.41 -11.56 12.54
CA GLU A 265 -13.30 -12.23 11.85
C GLU A 265 -12.12 -11.28 11.59
N SER A 266 -12.22 -10.04 12.08
CA SER A 266 -11.28 -8.97 11.78
C SER A 266 -10.55 -8.50 13.03
N SER A 267 -9.28 -8.12 12.89
CA SER A 267 -8.45 -7.72 14.03
C SER A 267 -8.86 -6.35 14.57
N CYS A 268 -8.98 -6.21 15.89
CA CYS A 268 -9.23 -4.91 16.53
C CYS A 268 -8.15 -3.88 16.15
N VAL A 269 -6.88 -4.30 16.08
CA VAL A 269 -5.75 -3.42 15.73
C VAL A 269 -5.91 -2.85 14.33
N ILE A 270 -6.36 -3.65 13.35
CA ILE A 270 -6.57 -3.16 11.98
C ILE A 270 -7.69 -2.12 11.93
N ASN A 271 -8.83 -2.38 12.59
CA ASN A 271 -9.94 -1.42 12.66
C ASN A 271 -9.49 -0.09 13.33
N ALA A 272 -8.78 -0.19 14.45
CA ALA A 272 -8.26 0.98 15.15
C ALA A 272 -7.26 1.76 14.27
N LEU A 273 -6.38 1.08 13.53
CA LEU A 273 -5.44 1.73 12.61
C LEU A 273 -6.13 2.40 11.42
N LEU A 274 -7.23 1.83 10.92
CA LEU A 274 -8.03 2.45 9.85
C LEU A 274 -8.66 3.76 10.32
N LEU A 275 -9.29 3.79 11.49
CA LEU A 275 -9.82 5.04 12.03
C LEU A 275 -8.70 6.05 12.34
N HIS A 276 -7.58 5.56 12.88
CA HIS A 276 -6.39 6.39 13.12
C HIS A 276 -5.84 7.03 11.84
N HIS A 277 -5.99 6.37 10.69
CA HIS A 277 -5.50 6.84 9.41
C HIS A 277 -6.08 8.22 9.05
N TYR A 278 -7.37 8.43 9.33
CA TYR A 278 -8.10 9.67 9.01
C TYR A 278 -8.14 10.68 10.16
N LYS A 279 -7.63 10.30 11.34
CA LYS A 279 -7.59 11.18 12.52
C LYS A 279 -6.85 12.49 12.29
N ARG A 280 -5.87 12.53 11.39
CA ARG A 280 -5.10 13.76 11.04
C ARG A 280 -5.46 14.28 9.66
N GLY A 281 -6.75 14.30 9.34
CA GLY A 281 -7.28 14.76 8.07
C GLY A 281 -7.52 13.62 7.09
N ALA A 282 -8.49 13.85 6.21
CA ALA A 282 -8.76 13.06 5.02
C ALA A 282 -8.51 13.93 3.80
N TYR A 283 -7.92 13.36 2.76
CA TYR A 283 -7.41 14.10 1.61
C TYR A 283 -7.84 13.42 0.32
N TYR A 284 -8.15 14.23 -0.69
CA TYR A 284 -8.50 13.74 -2.02
C TYR A 284 -7.54 14.30 -3.09
N PRO A 285 -7.07 13.50 -4.06
CA PRO A 285 -6.22 14.01 -5.13
C PRO A 285 -6.95 15.09 -5.92
N LYS A 286 -6.31 16.24 -6.09
CA LYS A 286 -6.85 17.31 -6.93
C LYS A 286 -6.82 16.85 -8.38
N GLY A 287 -7.99 16.61 -8.99
CA GLY A 287 -8.11 16.05 -10.34
C GLY A 287 -8.49 14.57 -10.39
N GLY A 288 -8.79 13.94 -9.25
CA GLY A 288 -9.33 12.56 -9.20
C GLY A 288 -8.26 11.48 -8.99
N ALA A 289 -8.69 10.24 -8.77
CA ALA A 289 -7.80 9.15 -8.41
C ALA A 289 -6.77 8.83 -9.49
N SER A 290 -7.09 9.11 -10.76
CA SER A 290 -6.22 8.86 -11.92
C SER A 290 -4.94 9.70 -11.91
N GLU A 291 -4.86 10.78 -11.12
CA GLU A 291 -3.61 11.54 -10.91
C GLU A 291 -2.49 10.67 -10.31
N ILE A 292 -2.84 9.73 -9.43
CA ILE A 292 -1.88 8.83 -8.78
C ILE A 292 -1.12 7.99 -9.84
N PRO A 293 -1.79 7.12 -10.63
CA PRO A 293 -1.09 6.36 -11.66
C PRO A 293 -0.49 7.26 -12.75
N PHE A 294 -1.08 8.43 -13.03
CA PHE A 294 -0.56 9.34 -14.05
C PHE A 294 0.84 9.84 -13.70
N HIS A 295 1.01 10.34 -12.48
CA HIS A 295 2.31 10.85 -12.03
C HIS A 295 3.32 9.74 -11.79
N ILE A 296 2.92 8.60 -11.21
CA ILE A 296 3.84 7.48 -11.01
C ILE A 296 4.31 6.92 -12.36
N THR A 297 3.42 6.81 -13.36
CA THR A 297 3.80 6.36 -14.71
C THR A 297 4.85 7.28 -15.34
N LYS A 298 4.70 8.60 -15.20
CA LYS A 298 5.69 9.57 -15.68
C LYS A 298 7.05 9.35 -15.03
N VAL A 299 7.11 9.10 -13.72
CA VAL A 299 8.36 8.79 -13.02
C VAL A 299 8.97 7.51 -13.56
N ILE A 300 8.21 6.42 -13.67
CA ILE A 300 8.69 5.14 -14.23
C ILE A 300 9.28 5.37 -15.63
N GLN A 301 8.57 6.09 -16.50
CA GLN A 301 8.99 6.35 -17.89
C GLN A 301 10.22 7.24 -17.98
N LYS A 302 10.32 8.27 -17.13
CA LYS A 302 11.48 9.19 -17.03
C LYS A 302 12.76 8.43 -16.76
N PHE A 303 12.71 7.40 -15.91
CA PHE A 303 13.87 6.56 -15.56
C PHE A 303 14.00 5.30 -16.43
N GLY A 304 13.42 5.30 -17.64
CA GLY A 304 13.62 4.25 -18.65
C GLY A 304 12.73 3.02 -18.51
N GLY A 305 11.85 2.97 -17.51
CA GLY A 305 10.82 1.93 -17.39
C GLY A 305 9.64 2.13 -18.35
N ARG A 306 8.74 1.16 -18.39
CA ARG A 306 7.49 1.22 -19.17
C ARG A 306 6.32 0.69 -18.37
N VAL A 307 5.14 1.26 -18.62
CA VAL A 307 3.85 0.79 -18.12
C VAL A 307 3.00 0.51 -19.34
N LEU A 308 2.64 -0.76 -19.55
CA LEU A 308 1.91 -1.22 -20.73
C LEU A 308 0.59 -1.85 -20.31
N VAL A 309 -0.51 -1.34 -20.88
CA VAL A 309 -1.89 -1.79 -20.63
C VAL A 309 -2.36 -2.78 -21.70
N ARG A 310 -3.52 -3.42 -21.52
CA ARG A 310 -4.03 -4.51 -22.37
C ARG A 310 -3.00 -5.64 -22.50
N ALA A 311 -2.33 -5.92 -21.39
CA ALA A 311 -1.20 -6.81 -21.28
C ALA A 311 -1.51 -7.94 -20.25
N PRO A 312 -2.57 -8.73 -20.46
CA PRO A 312 -2.90 -9.79 -19.52
C PRO A 312 -1.78 -10.83 -19.51
N VAL A 313 -1.16 -11.00 -18.34
CA VAL A 313 -0.16 -12.03 -18.09
C VAL A 313 -0.87 -13.36 -17.88
N ASN A 314 -0.54 -14.35 -18.69
CA ASN A 314 -1.13 -15.69 -18.62
C ASN A 314 -0.36 -16.61 -17.67
N ARG A 315 0.98 -16.51 -17.68
CA ARG A 315 1.84 -17.41 -16.91
C ARG A 315 3.12 -16.72 -16.43
N ILE A 316 3.56 -17.05 -15.22
CA ILE A 316 4.91 -16.79 -14.74
C ILE A 316 5.80 -17.95 -15.17
N LEU A 317 6.90 -17.64 -15.85
CA LEU A 317 7.88 -18.62 -16.29
C LEU A 317 8.87 -18.90 -15.17
N VAL A 318 9.05 -20.19 -14.87
CA VAL A 318 9.88 -20.67 -13.76
C VAL A 318 10.79 -21.78 -14.27
N ASP A 319 12.07 -21.71 -13.91
CA ASP A 319 13.05 -22.72 -14.29
C ASP A 319 12.93 -24.01 -13.48
N ASN A 320 13.77 -24.99 -13.80
CA ASN A 320 13.81 -26.28 -13.10
C ASN A 320 14.23 -26.19 -11.61
N LYS A 321 14.83 -25.07 -11.19
CA LYS A 321 15.21 -24.81 -9.79
C LYS A 321 14.11 -24.06 -9.02
N GLY A 322 13.02 -23.66 -9.69
CA GLY A 322 11.94 -22.90 -9.08
C GLY A 322 12.13 -21.37 -9.13
N ALA A 323 13.14 -20.86 -9.85
CA ALA A 323 13.38 -19.44 -9.99
C ALA A 323 12.56 -18.84 -11.15
N ALA A 324 11.86 -17.74 -10.91
CA ALA A 324 11.10 -17.04 -11.94
C ALA A 324 12.04 -16.27 -12.88
N TYR A 325 11.85 -16.38 -14.20
CA TYR A 325 12.73 -15.76 -15.21
C TYR A 325 11.98 -14.95 -16.29
N GLY A 326 10.65 -14.88 -16.20
CA GLY A 326 9.84 -14.16 -17.17
C GLY A 326 8.35 -14.38 -16.98
N VAL A 327 7.58 -13.88 -17.95
CA VAL A 327 6.13 -14.09 -18.05
C VAL A 327 5.73 -14.33 -19.50
N THR A 328 4.58 -14.96 -19.72
CA THR A 328 3.87 -14.88 -21.02
C THR A 328 2.76 -13.85 -20.95
N VAL A 329 2.69 -12.99 -21.96
CA VAL A 329 1.67 -11.94 -22.10
C VAL A 329 0.85 -12.27 -23.33
N LYS A 330 -0.48 -12.27 -23.20
CA LYS A 330 -1.35 -12.48 -24.36
C LYS A 330 -1.31 -11.24 -25.26
N GLN A 331 -1.00 -11.45 -26.53
CA GLN A 331 -1.15 -10.46 -27.59
C GLN A 331 -1.96 -11.12 -28.71
N ASP A 332 -3.16 -10.60 -28.96
CA ASP A 332 -4.12 -11.19 -29.89
C ASP A 332 -4.45 -12.66 -29.54
N GLN A 333 -4.07 -13.62 -30.38
CA GLN A 333 -4.23 -15.06 -30.12
C GLN A 333 -2.93 -15.77 -29.73
N GLU A 334 -1.84 -15.03 -29.54
CA GLU A 334 -0.51 -15.60 -29.25
C GLU A 334 -0.01 -15.18 -27.86
N ASP A 335 0.81 -16.05 -27.27
CA ASP A 335 1.52 -15.78 -26.02
C ASP A 335 2.93 -15.27 -26.35
N VAL A 336 3.21 -14.03 -25.98
CA VAL A 336 4.52 -13.41 -26.13
C VAL A 336 5.31 -13.58 -24.83
N GLU A 337 6.46 -14.23 -24.93
CA GLU A 337 7.39 -14.36 -23.80
C GLU A 337 8.17 -13.05 -23.58
N VAL A 338 8.18 -12.58 -22.33
CA VAL A 338 8.96 -11.44 -21.87
C VAL A 338 9.81 -11.86 -20.68
N ARG A 339 11.12 -11.65 -20.76
CA ARG A 339 12.11 -12.14 -19.78
C ARG A 339 12.59 -11.03 -18.86
N ALA A 340 12.74 -11.36 -17.58
CA ALA A 340 13.43 -10.55 -16.58
C ALA A 340 13.85 -11.44 -15.41
N PRO A 341 14.96 -11.14 -14.73
CA PRO A 341 15.45 -11.93 -13.61
C PRO A 341 14.58 -11.79 -12.34
N VAL A 342 13.75 -10.74 -12.25
CA VAL A 342 12.88 -10.48 -11.10
C VAL A 342 11.43 -10.30 -11.56
N ILE A 343 10.52 -11.09 -10.98
CA ILE A 343 9.08 -10.99 -11.22
C ILE A 343 8.37 -10.57 -9.93
N ILE A 344 7.67 -9.44 -9.98
CA ILE A 344 6.92 -8.88 -8.85
C ILE A 344 5.44 -9.01 -9.17
N SER A 345 4.72 -9.84 -8.42
CA SER A 345 3.28 -10.00 -8.60
C SER A 345 2.49 -9.03 -7.72
N ASN A 346 1.63 -8.23 -8.34
CA ASN A 346 0.69 -7.32 -7.67
C ASN A 346 -0.78 -7.66 -8.02
N CYS A 347 -1.05 -8.84 -8.62
CA CYS A 347 -2.40 -9.26 -9.06
C CYS A 347 -3.22 -10.04 -8.01
N GLY A 348 -2.83 -9.98 -6.73
CA GLY A 348 -3.46 -10.68 -5.62
C GLY A 348 -2.96 -12.11 -5.43
N VAL A 349 -2.98 -12.61 -4.19
CA VAL A 349 -2.38 -13.90 -3.81
C VAL A 349 -3.03 -15.07 -4.56
N PHE A 350 -4.35 -15.09 -4.67
CA PHE A 350 -5.06 -16.19 -5.36
C PHE A 350 -4.79 -16.20 -6.86
N SER A 351 -4.81 -15.04 -7.54
CA SER A 351 -4.48 -14.97 -8.96
C SER A 351 -3.05 -15.44 -9.21
N THR A 352 -2.11 -14.99 -8.37
CA THR A 352 -0.69 -15.38 -8.49
C THR A 352 -0.51 -16.89 -8.34
N PHE A 353 -0.97 -17.45 -7.20
CA PHE A 353 -0.68 -18.83 -6.84
C PHE A 353 -1.58 -19.86 -7.51
N LYS A 354 -2.83 -19.52 -7.86
CA LYS A 354 -3.78 -20.47 -8.46
C LYS A 354 -3.92 -20.34 -9.98
N LYS A 355 -3.50 -19.22 -10.58
CA LYS A 355 -3.68 -18.99 -12.03
C LYS A 355 -2.36 -18.80 -12.76
N LEU A 356 -1.46 -17.95 -12.25
CA LEU A 356 -0.27 -17.54 -13.00
C LEU A 356 0.93 -18.48 -12.84
N LEU A 357 1.10 -19.12 -11.67
CA LEU A 357 2.20 -20.07 -11.48
C LEU A 357 1.96 -21.38 -12.27
N PRO A 358 3.00 -22.09 -12.74
CA PRO A 358 2.85 -23.41 -13.33
C PRO A 358 2.20 -24.42 -12.38
N SER A 359 1.35 -25.33 -12.88
CA SER A 359 0.56 -26.29 -12.10
C SER A 359 1.37 -27.10 -11.07
N HIS A 360 2.60 -27.50 -11.41
CA HIS A 360 3.48 -28.25 -10.52
C HIS A 360 3.97 -27.44 -9.29
N ILE A 361 3.87 -26.10 -9.33
CA ILE A 361 4.18 -25.18 -8.21
C ILE A 361 2.90 -24.76 -7.47
N GLN A 362 1.76 -24.68 -8.17
CA GLN A 362 0.47 -24.26 -7.63
C GLN A 362 -0.03 -25.12 -6.46
N SER A 363 0.50 -26.34 -6.27
CA SER A 363 0.14 -27.28 -5.19
C SER A 363 0.77 -26.97 -3.82
N LYS A 364 1.65 -25.96 -3.73
CA LYS A 364 2.30 -25.53 -2.47
C LYS A 364 1.72 -24.29 -1.73
N PRO A 365 0.48 -23.80 -1.89
CA PRO A 365 0.05 -22.60 -1.16
C PRO A 365 -0.32 -22.91 0.31
N GLY A 366 -0.68 -24.16 0.62
CA GLY A 366 -1.24 -24.57 1.91
C GLY A 366 -0.25 -25.05 2.98
N GLN A 367 1.02 -25.32 2.64
CA GLN A 367 2.06 -25.66 3.64
C GLN A 367 2.68 -24.42 4.30
N LEU A 368 2.42 -23.21 3.79
CA LEU A 368 2.93 -21.95 4.35
C LEU A 368 2.00 -21.30 5.40
N PHE A 369 0.74 -21.76 5.50
CA PHE A 369 -0.26 -21.19 6.42
C PHE A 369 -0.79 -22.18 7.48
N ASN A 370 -0.29 -23.42 7.51
CA ASN A 370 -0.71 -24.48 8.44
C ASN A 370 0.41 -24.98 9.37
N HIS A 371 1.39 -24.14 9.74
CA HIS A 371 2.41 -24.46 10.75
C HIS A 371 2.59 -23.35 11.79
#